data_AF-A0A9W8RVS7-F1
#
_entry.id   AF-A0A9W8RVS7-F1
#
_cell.length_a   1.000
_cell.length_b   1.000
_cell.length_c   1.000
_cell.angle_alpha   90.00
_cell.angle_beta   90.00
_cell.angle_gamma   90.00
#
_symmetry.space_group_name_H-M   'P 1'
#
loop_
_entity.id
_entity.type
_entity.pdbx_description
1 polymer ?
#
loop_
_entity_poly.entity_id
_entity_poly.type
_entity_poly.pdbx_seq_one_letter_code
_entity_poly.pdbx_strand_id
1 'polypeptide(L)'
;MALPLKQDHLATISQNGDEPTSSSDEVGKDILESDLEDEVLALKTHLVNDANNELGWTGFHWKLFFLNGFGYAVDSLLTMVQGVTGSQAFLELATPSSYVNAGVVAQNVGLVVGALFWGFGADMIGRKLAFNATLWITSLAMVVAGASPNLPFLGAFLALSTFGSGGNLILDPTVLLEFLPGDKQWVVTALAAWWGVGQSITGFVAWGFMSMYFGNKVGMRG
;
A
#
# COMPACT_ATOMS: atom_id res chain seq x y z
N MET A 1 66.31 -16.67 11.28
CA MET A 1 65.15 -16.02 11.93
C MET A 1 64.00 -17.01 11.89
N ALA A 2 63.73 -17.66 13.02
CA ALA A 2 62.68 -18.67 13.18
C ALA A 2 62.21 -18.62 14.64
N LEU A 3 60.91 -18.80 14.89
CA LEU A 3 60.35 -18.96 16.23
C LEU A 3 59.44 -20.21 16.26
N PRO A 4 59.66 -21.15 17.21
CA PRO A 4 58.98 -22.45 17.23
C PRO A 4 57.76 -22.50 18.17
N LEU A 5 57.04 -23.62 18.10
CA LEU A 5 55.87 -23.95 18.92
C LEU A 5 56.24 -24.47 20.33
N LYS A 6 55.40 -24.15 21.32
CA LYS A 6 55.17 -24.91 22.57
C LYS A 6 53.85 -24.37 23.19
N GLN A 7 52.82 -25.13 23.58
CA GLN A 7 52.70 -26.48 24.16
C GLN A 7 53.10 -26.59 25.64
N ASP A 8 52.59 -25.67 26.47
CA ASP A 8 52.63 -25.75 27.94
C ASP A 8 51.30 -25.20 28.51
N HIS A 9 50.34 -26.07 28.86
CA HIS A 9 49.34 -25.92 29.96
C HIS A 9 48.29 -27.04 29.94
N LEU A 10 48.72 -28.26 30.29
CA LEU A 10 47.85 -29.32 30.82
C LEU A 10 48.48 -29.87 32.10
N ALA A 11 47.62 -30.36 33.00
CA ALA A 11 47.91 -31.01 34.30
C ALA A 11 48.28 -30.11 35.50
N THR A 12 47.26 -29.83 36.33
CA THR A 12 47.20 -29.88 37.82
C THR A 12 45.77 -29.45 38.21
N ILE A 13 44.76 -30.33 38.28
CA ILE A 13 44.43 -31.26 39.40
C ILE A 13 44.27 -30.46 40.70
N SER A 14 43.08 -30.15 41.23
CA SER A 14 42.11 -31.04 41.92
C SER A 14 40.86 -30.20 42.38
N GLN A 15 39.70 -30.68 42.88
CA GLN A 15 39.15 -32.04 43.11
C GLN A 15 37.59 -32.02 43.23
N ASN A 16 37.00 -33.18 43.58
CA ASN A 16 35.58 -33.55 43.79
C ASN A 16 34.59 -32.56 44.44
N GLY A 17 33.33 -32.66 44.00
CA GLY A 17 32.09 -32.33 44.73
C GLY A 17 30.86 -32.76 43.91
N ASP A 18 29.97 -33.59 44.49
CA ASP A 18 28.84 -34.21 43.79
C ASP A 18 27.60 -33.29 43.63
N GLU A 19 27.01 -33.24 42.43
CA GLU A 19 25.56 -33.42 42.13
C GLU A 19 25.22 -33.02 40.66
N PRO A 20 24.17 -33.59 40.03
CA PRO A 20 23.95 -33.47 38.58
C PRO A 20 23.13 -32.22 38.20
N THR A 21 23.67 -31.37 37.32
CA THR A 21 22.93 -30.25 36.71
C THR A 21 22.94 -30.36 35.19
N SER A 22 21.86 -30.93 34.64
CA SER A 22 21.66 -31.20 33.21
C SER A 22 21.21 -29.96 32.42
N SER A 23 21.97 -28.88 32.44
CA SER A 23 21.56 -27.58 31.87
C SER A 23 22.58 -26.90 30.95
N SER A 24 23.78 -27.46 30.77
CA SER A 24 24.82 -26.90 29.88
C SER A 24 24.73 -27.36 28.42
N ASP A 25 24.22 -28.58 28.17
CA ASP A 25 24.12 -29.14 26.81
C ASP A 25 22.95 -28.55 25.99
N GLU A 26 21.89 -28.10 26.68
CA GLU A 26 20.72 -27.45 26.05
C GLU A 26 21.07 -26.04 25.55
N VAL A 27 21.73 -25.22 26.37
CA VAL A 27 22.15 -23.86 25.99
C VAL A 27 23.24 -23.87 24.92
N GLY A 28 24.15 -24.85 24.97
CA GLY A 28 25.14 -25.08 23.91
C GLY A 28 24.50 -25.51 22.59
N LYS A 29 23.39 -26.26 22.63
CA LYS A 29 22.59 -26.58 21.45
C LYS A 29 21.85 -25.36 20.93
N ASP A 30 21.06 -24.66 21.74
CA ASP A 30 20.27 -23.50 21.29
C ASP A 30 21.11 -22.45 20.54
N ILE A 31 22.33 -22.16 21.02
CA ILE A 31 23.22 -21.18 20.36
C ILE A 31 23.75 -21.71 19.03
N LEU A 32 24.19 -22.98 18.98
CA LEU A 32 24.65 -23.61 17.74
C LEU A 32 23.50 -23.86 16.75
N GLU A 33 22.31 -24.17 17.24
CA GLU A 33 21.09 -24.36 16.46
C GLU A 33 20.58 -23.02 15.95
N SER A 34 20.74 -21.90 16.69
CA SER A 34 20.48 -20.55 16.17
C SER A 34 21.50 -20.08 15.11
N ASP A 35 22.81 -20.33 15.30
CA ASP A 35 23.83 -20.00 14.29
C ASP A 35 23.65 -20.88 13.03
N LEU A 36 23.29 -22.16 13.19
CA LEU A 36 22.97 -23.07 12.09
C LEU A 36 21.62 -22.73 11.45
N GLU A 37 20.63 -22.24 12.20
CA GLU A 37 19.38 -21.74 11.64
C GLU A 37 19.62 -20.47 10.83
N ASP A 38 20.45 -19.52 11.31
CA ASP A 38 20.84 -18.33 10.56
C ASP A 38 21.70 -18.68 9.33
N GLU A 39 22.61 -19.67 9.40
CA GLU A 39 23.37 -20.16 8.23
C GLU A 39 22.46 -20.89 7.23
N VAL A 40 21.54 -21.74 7.69
CA VAL A 40 20.54 -22.42 6.85
C VAL A 40 19.52 -21.42 6.30
N LEU A 41 19.18 -20.36 7.02
CA LEU A 41 18.31 -19.28 6.57
C LEU A 41 19.03 -18.40 5.54
N ALA A 42 20.31 -18.09 5.73
CA ALA A 42 21.15 -17.41 4.75
C ALA A 42 21.32 -18.24 3.47
N LEU A 43 21.56 -19.56 3.59
CA LEU A 43 21.62 -20.49 2.47
C LEU A 43 20.27 -20.62 1.75
N LYS A 44 19.15 -20.72 2.48
CA LYS A 44 17.80 -20.69 1.89
C LYS A 44 17.51 -19.35 1.21
N THR A 45 17.93 -18.24 1.80
CA THR A 45 17.77 -16.89 1.23
C THR A 45 18.60 -16.76 -0.04
N HIS A 46 19.82 -17.29 -0.07
CA HIS A 46 20.63 -17.41 -1.29
C HIS A 46 19.96 -18.29 -2.35
N LEU A 47 19.46 -19.48 -1.98
CA LEU A 47 18.78 -20.38 -2.92
C LEU A 47 17.50 -19.73 -3.50
N VAL A 48 16.75 -19.00 -2.67
CA VAL A 48 15.57 -18.21 -3.08
C VAL A 48 15.99 -17.04 -3.97
N ASN A 49 17.13 -16.38 -3.70
CA ASN A 49 17.59 -15.26 -4.51
C ASN A 49 18.17 -15.71 -5.86
N ASP A 50 18.80 -16.87 -5.91
CA ASP A 50 19.26 -17.49 -7.16
C ASP A 50 18.07 -17.98 -8.00
N ALA A 51 17.09 -18.64 -7.39
CA ALA A 51 15.83 -18.99 -8.08
C ALA A 51 15.03 -17.74 -8.55
N ASN A 52 15.09 -16.64 -7.80
CA ASN A 52 14.54 -15.34 -8.20
C ASN A 52 15.29 -14.75 -9.41
N ASN A 53 16.63 -14.77 -9.40
CA ASN A 53 17.43 -14.37 -10.56
C ASN A 53 17.14 -15.23 -11.80
N GLU A 54 16.85 -16.52 -11.61
CA GLU A 54 16.48 -17.45 -12.69
C GLU A 54 15.04 -17.21 -13.21
N LEU A 55 14.10 -16.79 -12.36
CA LEU A 55 12.74 -16.39 -12.75
C LEU A 55 12.72 -15.10 -13.59
N GLY A 56 13.54 -14.12 -13.21
CA GLY A 56 13.76 -12.88 -13.97
C GLY A 56 12.55 -11.93 -14.08
N TRP A 57 12.82 -10.68 -14.47
CA TRP A 57 11.77 -9.67 -14.64
C TRP A 57 11.03 -9.85 -15.97
N THR A 58 10.14 -10.84 -16.03
CA THR A 58 9.30 -11.07 -17.22
C THR A 58 8.32 -9.91 -17.45
N GLY A 59 7.90 -9.70 -18.70
CA GLY A 59 7.00 -8.60 -19.08
C GLY A 59 5.61 -8.63 -18.43
N PHE A 60 5.27 -9.70 -17.70
CA PHE A 60 4.10 -9.75 -16.82
C PHE A 60 4.24 -8.79 -15.62
N HIS A 61 5.42 -8.72 -14.99
CA HIS A 61 5.69 -7.83 -13.86
C HIS A 61 5.58 -6.35 -14.26
N TRP A 62 6.02 -5.98 -15.46
CA TRP A 62 5.79 -4.63 -16.01
C TRP A 62 4.30 -4.31 -16.18
N LYS A 63 3.50 -5.25 -16.70
CA LYS A 63 2.05 -5.06 -16.83
C LYS A 63 1.38 -4.94 -15.45
N LEU A 64 1.81 -5.75 -14.49
CA LEU A 64 1.30 -5.69 -13.12
C LEU A 64 1.65 -4.36 -12.44
N PHE A 65 2.90 -3.91 -12.55
CA PHE A 65 3.35 -2.62 -12.03
C PHE A 65 2.55 -1.44 -12.61
N PHE A 66 2.36 -1.39 -13.93
CA PHE A 66 1.58 -0.31 -14.55
C PHE A 66 0.08 -0.38 -14.21
N LEU A 67 -0.50 -1.58 -14.08
CA LEU A 67 -1.90 -1.76 -13.69
C LEU A 67 -2.15 -1.29 -12.25
N ASN A 68 -1.29 -1.72 -11.34
CA ASN A 68 -1.32 -1.43 -9.90
C ASN A 68 -1.00 0.04 -9.61
N GLY A 69 0.04 0.57 -10.25
CA GLY A 69 0.33 2.00 -10.28
C GLY A 69 -0.88 2.79 -10.74
N PHE A 70 -1.45 2.47 -11.91
CA PHE A 70 -2.63 3.19 -12.43
C PHE A 70 -3.79 3.25 -11.42
N GLY A 71 -4.11 2.15 -10.73
CA GLY A 71 -5.06 2.15 -9.62
C GLY A 71 -4.71 3.16 -8.53
N TYR A 72 -3.45 3.17 -8.09
CA TYR A 72 -2.91 4.09 -7.09
C TYR A 72 -2.93 5.58 -7.51
N ALA A 73 -2.74 5.91 -8.79
CA ALA A 73 -2.95 7.30 -9.27
C ALA A 73 -4.42 7.66 -9.35
N VAL A 74 -5.30 6.72 -9.73
CA VAL A 74 -6.74 6.99 -9.77
C VAL A 74 -7.26 7.28 -8.37
N ASP A 75 -6.82 6.54 -7.36
CA ASP A 75 -7.15 6.79 -5.95
C ASP A 75 -6.66 8.18 -5.45
N SER A 76 -5.39 8.53 -5.75
CA SER A 76 -4.84 9.85 -5.38
C SER A 76 -5.47 11.01 -6.15
N LEU A 77 -5.82 10.79 -7.43
CA LEU A 77 -6.54 11.72 -8.30
C LEU A 77 -7.94 11.98 -7.75
N LEU A 78 -8.70 10.92 -7.42
CA LEU A 78 -10.04 11.02 -6.86
C LEU A 78 -10.03 11.80 -5.54
N THR A 79 -9.08 11.48 -4.65
CA THR A 79 -8.88 12.18 -3.38
C THR A 79 -8.61 13.67 -3.59
N MET A 80 -7.72 14.02 -4.54
CA MET A 80 -7.43 15.43 -4.85
C MET A 80 -8.58 16.15 -5.56
N VAL A 81 -9.32 15.48 -6.46
CA VAL A 81 -10.49 16.06 -7.12
C VAL A 81 -11.51 16.44 -6.05
N GLN A 82 -11.81 15.53 -5.13
CA GLN A 82 -12.75 15.77 -4.03
C GLN A 82 -12.28 16.90 -3.08
N GLY A 83 -10.97 17.01 -2.83
CA GLY A 83 -10.40 18.12 -2.05
C GLY A 83 -10.58 19.49 -2.73
N VAL A 84 -10.41 19.56 -4.06
CA VAL A 84 -10.59 20.79 -4.84
C VAL A 84 -12.07 21.15 -4.99
N THR A 85 -12.93 20.18 -5.34
CA THR A 85 -14.36 20.43 -5.62
C THR A 85 -15.20 20.56 -4.35
N GLY A 86 -14.80 19.95 -3.23
CA GLY A 86 -15.62 19.85 -2.02
C GLY A 86 -16.06 21.20 -1.45
N SER A 87 -15.19 22.22 -1.50
CA SER A 87 -15.52 23.57 -1.03
C SER A 87 -16.60 24.24 -1.89
N GLN A 88 -16.48 24.17 -3.23
CA GLN A 88 -17.43 24.77 -4.16
C GLN A 88 -18.76 24.01 -4.18
N ALA A 89 -18.70 22.67 -4.17
CA ALA A 89 -19.87 21.81 -4.08
C ALA A 89 -20.66 22.07 -2.78
N PHE A 90 -19.99 22.33 -1.65
CA PHE A 90 -20.68 22.74 -0.43
C PHE A 90 -21.36 24.11 -0.60
N LEU A 91 -20.70 25.11 -1.20
CA LEU A 91 -21.29 26.44 -1.38
C LEU A 91 -22.53 26.44 -2.30
N GLU A 92 -22.57 25.57 -3.32
CA GLU A 92 -23.69 25.48 -4.26
C GLU A 92 -24.84 24.58 -3.76
N LEU A 93 -24.54 23.54 -2.96
CA LEU A 93 -25.51 22.52 -2.55
C LEU A 93 -25.90 22.59 -1.05
N ALA A 94 -25.33 23.49 -0.26
CA ALA A 94 -25.64 23.59 1.16
C ALA A 94 -26.96 24.33 1.45
N THR A 95 -27.75 23.71 2.32
CA THR A 95 -28.89 24.32 3.02
C THR A 95 -28.39 24.92 4.35
N PRO A 96 -29.05 25.92 4.98
CA PRO A 96 -28.62 26.47 6.27
C PRO A 96 -28.46 25.45 7.42
N SER A 97 -28.99 24.23 7.29
CA SER A 97 -28.83 23.11 8.21
C SER A 97 -27.72 22.11 7.82
N SER A 98 -26.98 22.35 6.74
CA SER A 98 -25.98 21.41 6.21
C SER A 98 -24.68 21.43 7.01
N TYR A 99 -24.20 20.25 7.39
CA TYR A 99 -22.91 20.10 8.08
C TYR A 99 -21.73 20.25 7.12
N VAL A 100 -20.81 21.18 7.42
CA VAL A 100 -19.68 21.55 6.54
C VAL A 100 -18.81 20.37 6.14
N ASN A 101 -18.57 19.44 7.07
CA ASN A 101 -17.71 18.27 6.83
C ASN A 101 -18.49 17.01 6.41
N ALA A 102 -19.76 17.13 5.97
CA ALA A 102 -20.59 15.98 5.63
C ALA A 102 -19.97 15.09 4.54
N GLY A 103 -19.33 15.69 3.53
CA GLY A 103 -18.59 14.95 2.50
C GLY A 103 -17.41 14.16 3.07
N VAL A 104 -16.63 14.76 3.98
CA VAL A 104 -15.46 14.13 4.62
C VAL A 104 -15.86 12.99 5.55
N VAL A 105 -16.94 13.16 6.32
CA VAL A 105 -17.48 12.08 7.15
C VAL A 105 -17.98 10.92 6.27
N ALA A 106 -18.71 11.22 5.18
CA ALA A 106 -19.19 10.20 4.25
C ALA A 106 -18.04 9.44 3.57
N GLN A 107 -16.99 10.14 3.14
CA GLN A 107 -15.76 9.54 2.59
C GLN A 107 -15.13 8.56 3.57
N ASN A 108 -14.88 8.99 4.81
CA ASN A 108 -14.24 8.18 5.85
C ASN A 108 -15.09 6.96 6.25
N VAL A 109 -16.41 7.12 6.36
CA VAL A 109 -17.32 5.99 6.62
C VAL A 109 -17.29 4.99 5.47
N GLY A 110 -17.36 5.47 4.22
CA GLY A 110 -17.24 4.62 3.03
C GLY A 110 -15.90 3.86 3.00
N LEU A 111 -14.79 4.55 3.29
CA LEU A 111 -13.45 3.95 3.32
C LEU A 111 -13.34 2.83 4.37
N VAL A 112 -13.81 3.05 5.60
CA VAL A 112 -13.77 2.06 6.68
C VAL A 112 -14.65 0.84 6.35
N VAL A 113 -15.88 1.08 5.90
CA VAL A 113 -16.81 -0.01 5.53
C VAL A 113 -16.30 -0.78 4.31
N GLY A 114 -15.65 -0.08 3.36
CA GLY A 114 -15.00 -0.67 2.19
C GLY A 114 -13.80 -1.53 2.54
N ALA A 115 -12.87 -1.01 3.35
CA ALA A 115 -11.70 -1.76 3.78
C ALA A 115 -12.07 -3.06 4.52
N LEU A 116 -13.11 -3.01 5.37
CA LEU A 116 -13.63 -4.21 6.04
C LEU A 116 -14.29 -5.18 5.04
N PHE A 117 -15.24 -4.71 4.22
CA PHE A 117 -15.98 -5.57 3.31
C PHE A 117 -15.09 -6.22 2.25
N TRP A 118 -14.21 -5.45 1.61
CA TRP A 118 -13.31 -5.95 0.57
C TRP A 118 -12.11 -6.70 1.15
N GLY A 119 -11.68 -6.39 2.38
CA GLY A 119 -10.67 -7.18 3.10
C GLY A 119 -11.12 -8.63 3.27
N PHE A 120 -12.25 -8.86 3.94
CA PHE A 120 -12.80 -10.22 4.09
C PHE A 120 -13.33 -10.80 2.76
N GLY A 121 -13.89 -9.97 1.89
CA GLY A 121 -14.47 -10.40 0.61
C GLY A 121 -13.44 -10.90 -0.40
N ALA A 122 -12.23 -10.36 -0.40
CA ALA A 122 -11.17 -10.76 -1.33
C ALA A 122 -10.61 -12.16 -1.07
N ASP A 123 -10.61 -12.60 0.19
CA ASP A 123 -10.24 -13.96 0.58
C ASP A 123 -11.24 -15.01 0.05
N MET A 124 -12.50 -14.61 -0.19
CA MET A 124 -13.56 -15.50 -0.68
C MET A 124 -13.79 -15.43 -2.20
N ILE A 125 -13.73 -14.24 -2.81
CA ILE A 125 -14.17 -14.00 -4.20
C ILE A 125 -13.01 -14.07 -5.21
N GLY A 126 -11.76 -13.98 -4.74
CA GLY A 126 -10.57 -13.99 -5.59
C GLY A 126 -10.19 -12.58 -6.07
N ARG A 127 -8.92 -12.24 -5.87
CA ARG A 127 -8.38 -10.86 -5.92
C ARG A 127 -8.62 -10.13 -7.24
N LYS A 128 -8.54 -10.81 -8.39
CA LYS A 128 -8.80 -10.21 -9.72
C LYS A 128 -10.26 -9.78 -9.93
N LEU A 129 -11.23 -10.49 -9.37
CA LEU A 129 -12.64 -10.13 -9.51
C LEU A 129 -12.99 -9.00 -8.53
N ALA A 130 -12.48 -9.06 -7.30
CA ALA A 130 -12.61 -7.99 -6.32
C ALA A 130 -12.07 -6.66 -6.86
N PHE A 131 -10.84 -6.64 -7.39
CA PHE A 131 -10.20 -5.43 -7.96
C PHE A 131 -10.97 -4.81 -9.13
N ASN A 132 -11.49 -5.62 -10.07
CA ASN A 132 -12.29 -5.07 -11.16
C ASN A 132 -13.65 -4.56 -10.66
N ALA A 133 -14.28 -5.24 -9.71
CA ALA A 133 -15.56 -4.82 -9.14
C ALA A 133 -15.44 -3.50 -8.36
N THR A 134 -14.40 -3.32 -7.54
CA THR A 134 -14.14 -2.05 -6.83
C THR A 134 -13.95 -0.91 -7.81
N LEU A 135 -13.13 -1.07 -8.85
CA LEU A 135 -12.91 -0.03 -9.87
C LEU A 135 -14.20 0.36 -10.61
N TRP A 136 -15.02 -0.61 -11.00
CA TRP A 136 -16.32 -0.34 -11.65
C TRP A 136 -17.28 0.41 -10.72
N ILE A 137 -17.36 0.02 -9.44
CA ILE A 137 -18.21 0.69 -8.44
C ILE A 137 -17.71 2.12 -8.20
N THR A 138 -16.42 2.32 -7.95
CA THR A 138 -15.81 3.63 -7.72
C THR A 138 -16.00 4.56 -8.93
N SER A 139 -15.71 4.08 -10.15
CA SER A 139 -15.84 4.88 -11.36
C SER A 139 -17.28 5.32 -11.60
N LEU A 140 -18.25 4.39 -11.54
CA LEU A 140 -19.66 4.70 -11.76
C LEU A 140 -20.21 5.61 -10.65
N ALA A 141 -19.88 5.34 -9.38
CA ALA A 141 -20.32 6.15 -8.26
C ALA A 141 -19.77 7.59 -8.36
N MET A 142 -18.51 7.78 -8.75
CA MET A 142 -17.92 9.11 -8.89
C MET A 142 -18.53 9.89 -10.07
N VAL A 143 -18.82 9.24 -11.20
CA VAL A 143 -19.51 9.88 -12.33
C VAL A 143 -20.92 10.35 -11.92
N VAL A 144 -21.66 9.53 -11.17
CA VAL A 144 -22.98 9.92 -10.65
C VAL A 144 -22.88 11.00 -9.56
N ALA A 145 -21.85 10.96 -8.71
CA ALA A 145 -21.56 12.00 -7.72
C ALA A 145 -21.32 13.38 -8.38
N GLY A 146 -20.63 13.40 -9.53
CA GLY A 146 -20.40 14.62 -10.32
C GLY A 146 -21.68 15.27 -10.87
N ALA A 147 -22.77 14.50 -11.02
CA ALA A 147 -24.09 14.99 -11.43
C ALA A 147 -25.03 15.27 -10.24
N SER A 148 -24.51 15.41 -9.02
CA SER A 148 -25.32 15.51 -7.80
C SER A 148 -26.20 16.77 -7.74
N PRO A 149 -27.53 16.64 -7.53
CA PRO A 149 -28.42 17.79 -7.38
C PRO A 149 -28.60 18.26 -5.93
N ASN A 150 -28.12 17.50 -4.94
CA ASN A 150 -28.29 17.80 -3.50
C ASN A 150 -27.10 17.28 -2.68
N LEU A 151 -26.76 17.94 -1.57
CA LEU A 151 -25.64 17.55 -0.71
C LEU A 151 -25.72 16.11 -0.12
N PRO A 152 -26.89 15.58 0.31
CA PRO A 152 -26.99 14.18 0.77
C PRO A 152 -26.77 13.16 -0.35
N PHE A 153 -27.19 13.50 -1.57
CA PHE A 153 -26.95 12.66 -2.76
C PHE A 153 -25.45 12.62 -3.07
N LEU A 154 -24.78 13.78 -3.10
CA LEU A 154 -23.33 13.87 -3.25
C LEU A 154 -22.63 12.99 -2.21
N GLY A 155 -22.96 13.16 -0.93
CA GLY A 155 -22.36 12.39 0.17
C GLY A 155 -22.56 10.88 0.06
N ALA A 156 -23.75 10.41 -0.32
CA ALA A 156 -24.04 8.99 -0.49
C ALA A 156 -23.22 8.35 -1.62
N PHE A 157 -23.10 9.02 -2.78
CA PHE A 157 -22.26 8.53 -3.88
C PHE A 157 -20.76 8.70 -3.59
N LEU A 158 -20.36 9.68 -2.79
CA LEU A 158 -18.98 9.81 -2.29
C LEU A 158 -18.61 8.62 -1.38
N ALA A 159 -19.49 8.24 -0.45
CA ALA A 159 -19.31 7.08 0.40
C ALA A 159 -19.26 5.77 -0.42
N LEU A 160 -20.09 5.64 -1.46
CA LEU A 160 -20.04 4.49 -2.37
C LEU A 160 -18.75 4.46 -3.21
N SER A 161 -18.24 5.63 -3.60
CA SER A 161 -16.96 5.76 -4.31
C SER A 161 -15.77 5.39 -3.42
N THR A 162 -15.73 5.88 -2.17
CA THR A 162 -14.66 5.54 -1.21
C THR A 162 -14.77 4.13 -0.67
N PHE A 163 -15.97 3.53 -0.68
CA PHE A 163 -16.17 2.10 -0.40
C PHE A 163 -15.44 1.21 -1.41
N GLY A 164 -15.45 1.54 -2.71
CA GLY A 164 -14.64 0.81 -3.69
C GLY A 164 -13.13 1.11 -3.56
N SER A 165 -12.75 2.38 -3.38
CA SER A 165 -11.34 2.79 -3.19
C SER A 165 -10.70 2.16 -1.95
N GLY A 166 -11.43 2.04 -0.83
CA GLY A 166 -10.94 1.41 0.40
C GLY A 166 -10.58 -0.06 0.23
N GLY A 167 -11.24 -0.78 -0.69
CA GLY A 167 -10.81 -2.11 -1.10
C GLY A 167 -9.55 -2.07 -1.95
N ASN A 168 -9.49 -1.16 -2.93
CA ASN A 168 -8.33 -1.00 -3.81
C ASN A 168 -7.02 -0.76 -3.04
N LEU A 169 -7.08 0.09 -2.01
CA LEU A 169 -5.96 0.47 -1.14
C LEU A 169 -5.28 -0.71 -0.41
N ILE A 170 -6.02 -1.79 -0.12
CA ILE A 170 -5.50 -3.03 0.51
C ILE A 170 -5.11 -4.06 -0.57
N LEU A 171 -5.93 -4.20 -1.61
CA LEU A 171 -5.74 -5.23 -2.64
C LEU A 171 -4.53 -4.95 -3.53
N ASP A 172 -4.30 -3.69 -3.89
CA ASP A 172 -3.19 -3.31 -4.76
C ASP A 172 -1.82 -3.74 -4.18
N PRO A 173 -1.39 -3.30 -2.99
CA PRO A 173 -0.09 -3.70 -2.45
C PRO A 173 -0.01 -5.20 -2.19
N THR A 174 -1.11 -5.86 -1.81
CA THR A 174 -1.06 -7.29 -1.45
C THR A 174 -1.02 -8.20 -2.68
N VAL A 175 -1.69 -7.84 -3.78
CA VAL A 175 -1.54 -8.51 -5.09
C VAL A 175 -0.13 -8.27 -5.64
N LEU A 176 0.41 -7.05 -5.51
CA LEU A 176 1.77 -6.77 -5.93
C LEU A 176 2.76 -7.69 -5.20
N LEU A 177 2.70 -7.73 -3.87
CA LEU A 177 3.61 -8.52 -3.02
C LEU A 177 3.50 -10.04 -3.25
N GLU A 178 2.33 -10.58 -3.62
CA GLU A 178 2.18 -12.00 -4.00
C GLU A 178 2.96 -12.36 -5.28
N PHE A 179 3.12 -11.42 -6.21
CA PHE A 179 3.79 -11.62 -7.49
C PHE A 179 5.16 -10.93 -7.57
N LEU A 180 5.66 -10.36 -6.46
CA LEU A 180 6.95 -9.70 -6.42
C LEU A 180 7.98 -10.56 -5.68
N PRO A 181 9.13 -10.89 -6.28
CA PRO A 181 10.23 -11.45 -5.51
C PRO A 181 10.74 -10.43 -4.48
N GLY A 182 11.08 -10.91 -3.28
CA GLY A 182 11.42 -10.06 -2.11
C GLY A 182 12.56 -9.06 -2.36
N ASP A 183 13.49 -9.40 -3.25
CA ASP A 183 14.64 -8.56 -3.64
C ASP A 183 14.26 -7.27 -4.43
N LYS A 184 12.98 -7.11 -4.80
CA LYS A 184 12.50 -5.97 -5.62
C LYS A 184 11.63 -4.97 -4.83
N GLN A 185 11.76 -4.87 -3.51
CA GLN A 185 10.95 -3.95 -2.68
C GLN A 185 10.95 -2.47 -3.13
N TRP A 186 11.95 -2.01 -3.89
CA TRP A 186 11.99 -0.66 -4.49
C TRP A 186 10.74 -0.31 -5.33
N VAL A 187 10.01 -1.32 -5.83
CA VAL A 187 8.75 -1.14 -6.57
C VAL A 187 7.68 -0.47 -5.72
N VAL A 188 7.66 -0.74 -4.41
CA VAL A 188 6.76 -0.06 -3.45
C VAL A 188 7.09 1.43 -3.36
N THR A 189 8.38 1.79 -3.40
CA THR A 189 8.83 3.19 -3.50
C THR A 189 8.44 3.82 -4.85
N ALA A 190 8.49 3.07 -5.94
CA ALA A 190 8.04 3.54 -7.26
C ALA A 190 6.51 3.76 -7.33
N LEU A 191 5.71 3.01 -6.57
CA LEU A 191 4.28 3.27 -6.38
C LEU A 191 4.00 4.60 -5.68
N ALA A 192 4.81 4.99 -4.69
CA ALA A 192 4.68 6.29 -4.03
C ALA A 192 4.92 7.46 -5.01
N ALA A 193 5.79 7.31 -6.02
CA ALA A 193 5.93 8.31 -7.08
C ALA A 193 4.65 8.44 -7.92
N TRP A 194 3.94 7.32 -8.13
CA TRP A 194 2.70 7.27 -8.92
C TRP A 194 1.52 7.97 -8.21
N TRP A 195 1.51 7.99 -6.87
CA TRP A 195 0.59 8.85 -6.10
C TRP A 195 0.73 10.33 -6.49
N GLY A 196 1.97 10.83 -6.57
CA GLY A 196 2.27 12.21 -7.00
C GLY A 196 1.87 12.51 -8.46
N VAL A 197 1.94 11.51 -9.35
CA VAL A 197 1.45 11.63 -10.74
C VAL A 197 -0.06 11.88 -10.76
N GLY A 198 -0.86 11.11 -10.02
CA GLY A 198 -2.32 11.29 -9.94
C GLY A 198 -2.71 12.68 -9.42
N GLN A 199 -2.07 13.15 -8.34
CA GLN A 199 -2.29 14.50 -7.81
C GLN A 199 -1.89 15.60 -8.80
N SER A 200 -0.78 15.43 -9.53
CA SER A 200 -0.31 16.37 -10.54
C SER A 200 -1.32 16.49 -11.69
N ILE A 201 -1.87 15.37 -12.17
CA ILE A 201 -2.92 15.37 -13.21
C ILE A 201 -4.14 16.16 -12.73
N THR A 202 -4.62 15.93 -11.49
CA THR A 202 -5.71 16.73 -10.93
C THR A 202 -5.37 18.23 -10.90
N GLY A 203 -4.15 18.58 -10.47
CA GLY A 203 -3.69 19.96 -10.42
C GLY A 203 -3.71 20.64 -11.80
N PHE A 204 -3.20 19.98 -12.84
CA PHE A 204 -3.23 20.50 -14.21
C PHE A 204 -4.65 20.64 -14.77
N VAL A 205 -5.53 19.66 -14.52
CA VAL A 205 -6.94 19.74 -14.94
C VAL A 205 -7.67 20.87 -14.22
N ALA A 206 -7.52 20.97 -12.89
CA ALA A 206 -8.12 22.03 -12.09
C ALA A 206 -7.62 23.42 -12.51
N TRP A 207 -6.32 23.57 -12.80
CA TRP A 207 -5.74 24.79 -13.35
C TRP A 207 -6.34 25.14 -14.73
N GLY A 208 -6.51 24.14 -15.61
CA GLY A 208 -7.16 24.30 -16.91
C GLY A 208 -8.55 24.92 -16.78
N PHE A 209 -9.43 24.30 -15.98
CA PHE A 209 -10.77 24.85 -15.71
C PHE A 209 -10.70 26.24 -15.07
N MET A 210 -9.89 26.43 -14.03
CA MET A 210 -9.79 27.70 -13.31
C MET A 210 -9.34 28.84 -14.23
N SER A 211 -8.34 28.60 -15.09
CA SER A 211 -7.85 29.59 -16.06
C SER A 211 -8.91 30.01 -17.08
N MET A 212 -9.76 29.07 -17.53
CA MET A 212 -10.87 29.35 -18.45
C MET A 212 -11.96 30.22 -17.79
N TYR A 213 -12.31 29.95 -16.53
CA TYR A 213 -13.27 30.77 -15.77
C TYR A 213 -12.76 32.20 -15.53
N PHE A 214 -11.47 32.38 -15.22
CA PHE A 214 -10.89 33.71 -15.04
C PHE A 214 -10.73 34.48 -16.36
N GLY A 215 -10.29 33.82 -17.44
CA GLY A 215 -10.18 34.43 -18.77
C GLY A 215 -11.49 35.05 -19.25
N ASN A 216 -12.60 34.31 -19.14
CA ASN A 216 -13.94 34.82 -19.51
C ASN A 216 -14.39 36.01 -18.63
N LYS A 217 -14.02 36.07 -17.35
CA LYS A 217 -14.39 37.20 -16.47
C LYS A 217 -13.55 38.45 -16.69
N VAL A 218 -12.35 38.34 -17.24
CA VAL A 218 -11.52 39.50 -17.61
C VAL A 218 -11.97 40.09 -18.96
N GLY A 219 -12.34 39.25 -19.93
CA GLY A 219 -12.85 39.69 -21.25
C GLY A 219 -14.19 40.43 -21.23
N MET A 220 -14.95 40.40 -20.13
CA MET A 220 -16.23 41.11 -19.97
C MET A 220 -16.13 42.42 -19.14
N ARG A 221 -14.91 42.92 -18.89
CA ARG A 221 -14.67 44.17 -18.14
C ARG A 221 -13.82 45.21 -18.91
N GLY A 222 -13.69 45.04 -20.22
CA GLY A 222 -13.04 45.97 -21.16
C GLY A 222 -14.05 46.57 -22.13
#